data_AF-A0A7Y2GXZ7-F1
#
_entry.id   AF-A0A7Y2GXZ7-F1
#
_cell.length_a   1.000
_cell.length_b   1.000
_cell.length_c   1.000
_cell.angle_alpha   90.00
_cell.angle_beta   90.00
_cell.angle_gamma   90.00
#
_symmetry.space_group_name_H-M   'P 1'
#
loop_
_entity.id
_entity.type
_entity.pdbx_description
1 polymer ?
#
loop_
_entity_poly.entity_id
_entity_poly.type
_entity_poly.pdbx_seq_one_letter_code
_entity_poly.pdbx_strand_id
1 'polypeptide(L)'
;MLKRITVCMLLCLITCFADAQEYKIITVVESIVSGGAGRSRMIEMKSDINVDDFTTERTDGKKSDQGDIKRSDAKIDKFAETKMLNFYSLVGINFQNIASNDALISSKINGMVKEGWKLVHVLGGVESDGGKGDNNGIFITRYIFER
;
A
#
# COMPACT_ATOMS: atom_id res chain seq x y z
N MET A 1 -17.25 -1.42 49.43
CA MET A 1 -17.42 -2.28 48.23
C MET A 1 -17.49 -1.45 46.96
N LEU A 2 -18.36 -0.43 46.88
CA LEU A 2 -18.53 0.44 45.70
C LEU A 2 -17.23 1.10 45.21
N LYS A 3 -16.41 1.69 46.10
CA LYS A 3 -15.11 2.28 45.74
C LYS A 3 -14.12 1.28 45.12
N ARG A 4 -14.15 0.00 45.54
CA ARG A 4 -13.28 -1.05 44.98
C ARG A 4 -13.74 -1.46 43.58
N ILE A 5 -15.05 -1.48 43.33
CA ILE A 5 -15.64 -1.74 42.02
C ILE A 5 -15.31 -0.60 41.04
N THR A 6 -15.39 0.66 41.50
CA THR A 6 -15.02 1.83 40.69
C THR A 6 -13.54 1.82 40.31
N VAL A 7 -12.64 1.46 41.24
CA VAL A 7 -11.20 1.36 40.96
C VAL A 7 -10.88 0.23 39.98
N CYS A 8 -11.52 -0.95 40.11
CA CYS A 8 -11.35 -2.04 39.14
C CYS A 8 -11.87 -1.67 37.74
N MET A 9 -12.99 -0.96 37.64
CA MET A 9 -13.55 -0.51 36.36
C MET A 9 -12.64 0.52 35.68
N LEU A 10 -12.02 1.43 36.45
CA LEU A 10 -11.03 2.38 35.95
C LEU A 10 -9.73 1.69 35.50
N LEU A 11 -9.30 0.63 36.20
CA LEU A 11 -8.10 -0.13 35.84
C LEU A 11 -8.30 -0.95 34.55
N CYS A 12 -9.48 -1.56 34.36
CA CYS A 12 -9.84 -2.24 33.10
C CYS A 12 -9.91 -1.28 31.91
N LEU A 13 -10.37 -0.03 32.12
CA LEU A 13 -10.41 0.99 31.05
C LEU A 13 -9.01 1.39 30.57
N ILE A 14 -7.99 1.33 31.43
CA ILE A 14 -6.61 1.72 31.08
C ILE A 14 -5.90 0.61 30.28
N THR A 15 -6.20 -0.66 30.55
CA THR A 15 -5.55 -1.79 29.86
C THR A 15 -6.05 -2.02 28.43
N CYS A 16 -7.17 -1.41 28.03
CA CYS A 16 -7.73 -1.56 26.67
C CYS A 16 -6.99 -0.74 25.59
N PHE A 17 -5.97 0.06 25.95
CA PHE A 17 -5.26 0.94 25.00
C PHE A 17 -3.85 0.46 24.63
N ALA A 18 -3.50 -0.79 24.97
CA ALA A 18 -2.14 -1.31 24.79
C ALA A 18 -1.99 -2.27 23.59
N ASP A 19 -2.81 -2.14 22.55
CA ASP A 19 -2.58 -2.85 21.29
C ASP A 19 -1.50 -2.11 20.47
N ALA A 20 -0.53 -2.87 19.97
CA ALA A 20 0.48 -2.35 19.05
C ALA A 20 -0.20 -1.97 17.73
N GLN A 21 0.08 -0.76 17.23
CA GLN A 21 -0.51 -0.29 15.98
C GLN A 21 -0.04 -1.15 14.80
N GLU A 22 -0.99 -1.58 13.98
CA GLU A 22 -0.70 -2.28 12.73
C GLU A 22 -0.77 -1.31 11.55
N TYR A 23 0.12 -1.45 10.57
CA TYR A 23 0.10 -0.65 9.34
C TYR A 23 -0.20 -1.50 8.13
N LYS A 24 -0.96 -0.92 7.19
CA LYS A 24 -1.26 -1.54 5.90
C LYS A 24 -1.14 -0.53 4.77
N ILE A 25 -0.62 -0.99 3.64
CA ILE A 25 -0.46 -0.17 2.43
C ILE A 25 -1.35 -0.74 1.33
N ILE A 26 -2.21 0.11 0.77
CA ILE A 26 -2.91 -0.13 -0.49
C ILE A 26 -2.22 0.70 -1.57
N THR A 27 -1.78 0.05 -2.65
CA THR A 27 -1.08 0.72 -3.74
C THR A 27 -1.96 0.77 -4.98
N VAL A 28 -2.10 1.94 -5.59
CA VAL A 28 -2.73 2.14 -6.90
C VAL A 28 -1.63 2.47 -7.90
N VAL A 29 -1.60 1.75 -9.01
CA VAL A 29 -0.73 2.02 -10.16
C VAL A 29 -1.63 2.32 -11.33
N GLU A 30 -1.51 3.50 -11.91
CA GLU A 30 -2.29 3.95 -13.05
C GLU A 30 -1.37 4.23 -14.24
N SER A 31 -1.62 3.52 -15.33
CA SER A 31 -0.77 3.58 -16.51
C SER A 31 -1.17 4.74 -17.42
N ILE A 32 -0.18 5.46 -17.91
CA ILE A 32 -0.34 6.49 -18.95
C ILE A 32 0.13 6.03 -20.33
N VAL A 33 0.40 4.73 -20.49
CA VAL A 33 0.78 4.15 -21.78
C VAL A 33 -0.32 4.42 -22.80
N SER A 34 0.08 5.07 -23.90
CA SER A 34 -0.82 5.46 -24.98
C SER A 34 -1.56 4.28 -25.60
N GLY A 35 -2.75 4.54 -26.16
CA GLY A 35 -3.57 3.51 -26.80
C GLY A 35 -4.24 2.51 -25.85
N GLY A 36 -4.12 2.71 -24.53
CA GLY A 36 -4.80 1.88 -23.54
C GLY A 36 -4.18 0.49 -23.35
N ALA A 37 -2.95 0.26 -23.81
CA ALA A 37 -2.21 -0.99 -23.61
C ALA A 37 -1.66 -1.15 -22.18
N GLY A 38 -1.77 -0.12 -21.35
CA GLY A 38 -1.36 -0.12 -19.95
C GLY A 38 -2.08 -1.15 -19.07
N ARG A 39 -1.54 -1.38 -17.87
CA ARG A 39 -2.12 -2.27 -16.87
C ARG A 39 -2.33 -1.54 -15.54
N SER A 40 -3.31 -0.64 -15.48
CA SER A 40 -3.69 -0.02 -14.21
C SER A 40 -4.21 -1.06 -13.21
N ARG A 41 -3.72 -1.04 -11.97
CA ARG A 41 -4.07 -1.98 -10.91
C ARG A 41 -4.08 -1.30 -9.55
N MET A 42 -5.02 -1.71 -8.70
CA MET A 42 -4.92 -1.51 -7.27
C MET A 42 -4.49 -2.84 -6.63
N ILE A 43 -3.50 -2.77 -5.75
CA ILE A 43 -2.80 -3.90 -5.15
C ILE A 43 -2.93 -3.80 -3.63
N GLU A 44 -3.29 -4.93 -3.02
CA GLU A 44 -3.32 -5.11 -1.58
C GLU A 44 -2.52 -6.35 -1.19
N MET A 45 -1.57 -6.22 -0.26
CA MET A 45 -0.85 -7.36 0.30
C MET A 45 -1.77 -8.20 1.21
N LYS A 46 -1.60 -9.54 1.17
CA LYS A 46 -2.37 -10.50 1.98
C LYS A 46 -1.44 -11.49 2.72
N SER A 47 -0.17 -11.17 2.82
CA SER A 47 0.82 -11.94 3.57
C SER A 47 1.82 -11.00 4.18
N ASP A 48 2.21 -11.33 5.40
CA ASP A 48 3.24 -10.62 6.13
C ASP A 48 4.61 -11.17 5.74
N ILE A 49 5.61 -10.30 5.82
CA ILE A 49 7.01 -10.61 5.56
C ILE A 49 7.83 -9.92 6.63
N ASN A 50 8.80 -10.63 7.23
CA ASN A 50 9.70 -10.03 8.20
C ASN A 50 10.87 -9.37 7.46
N VAL A 51 11.10 -8.08 7.69
CA VAL A 51 12.20 -7.33 7.06
C VAL A 51 13.57 -7.84 7.54
N ASP A 52 13.66 -8.40 8.74
CA ASP A 52 14.91 -8.91 9.32
C ASP A 52 15.47 -10.10 8.51
N ASP A 53 14.60 -10.92 7.91
CA ASP A 53 14.99 -12.05 7.06
C ASP A 53 15.76 -11.59 5.80
N PHE A 54 15.66 -10.30 5.45
CA PHE A 54 16.27 -9.70 4.26
C PHE A 54 17.29 -8.61 4.56
N THR A 55 17.55 -8.35 5.84
CA THR A 55 18.42 -7.26 6.30
C THR A 55 19.72 -7.82 6.84
N THR A 56 20.85 -7.31 6.33
CA THR A 56 22.18 -7.61 6.90
C THR A 56 22.83 -6.32 7.38
N GLU A 57 23.51 -6.40 8.52
CA GLU A 57 24.29 -5.29 9.06
C GLU A 57 25.75 -5.37 8.62
N ARG A 58 26.38 -4.22 8.40
CA ARG A 58 27.83 -4.10 8.22
C ARG A 58 28.42 -3.40 9.41
N THR A 59 29.21 -4.09 10.21
CA THR A 59 29.87 -3.49 11.39
C THR A 59 31.18 -2.79 11.04
N ASP A 60 31.86 -3.20 9.97
CA ASP A 60 33.12 -2.62 9.49
C ASP A 60 33.02 -1.93 8.11
N GLY A 61 31.80 -1.90 7.54
CA GLY A 61 31.50 -1.34 6.23
C GLY A 61 31.99 -2.15 5.02
N LYS A 62 32.67 -3.29 5.22
CA LYS A 62 33.37 -4.01 4.14
C LYS A 62 32.70 -5.33 3.74
N LYS A 63 32.14 -6.08 4.69
CA LYS A 63 31.50 -7.38 4.43
C LYS A 63 30.02 -7.38 4.77
N SER A 64 29.25 -8.18 4.03
CA SER A 64 27.81 -8.38 4.26
C SER A 64 27.37 -9.65 3.55
N ASP A 65 26.43 -10.33 4.17
CA ASP A 65 25.85 -11.58 3.67
C ASP A 65 24.67 -11.31 2.71
N GLN A 66 24.48 -10.06 2.25
CA GLN A 66 23.40 -9.70 1.32
C GLN A 66 23.48 -10.47 0.00
N GLY A 67 24.67 -10.96 -0.37
CA GLY A 67 24.86 -11.81 -1.55
C GLY A 67 24.19 -13.18 -1.43
N ASP A 68 24.01 -13.69 -0.21
CA ASP A 68 23.39 -14.98 0.06
C ASP A 68 21.86 -14.90 0.13
N ILE A 69 21.32 -13.68 0.33
CA ILE A 69 19.88 -13.41 0.39
C ILE A 69 19.31 -13.31 -1.03
N LYS A 70 18.41 -14.23 -1.38
CA LYS A 70 17.79 -14.24 -2.70
C LYS A 70 16.61 -13.27 -2.76
N ARG A 71 16.62 -12.40 -3.77
CA ARG A 71 15.50 -11.48 -4.06
C ARG A 71 14.17 -12.20 -4.33
N SER A 72 14.22 -13.44 -4.79
CA SER A 72 13.01 -14.26 -5.01
C SER A 72 12.24 -14.49 -3.71
N ASP A 73 12.95 -14.58 -2.59
CA ASP A 73 12.38 -14.99 -1.32
C ASP A 73 11.62 -13.80 -0.68
N ALA A 74 11.89 -12.58 -1.14
CA ALA A 74 11.16 -11.38 -0.77
C ALA A 74 9.81 -11.22 -1.50
N LYS A 75 9.49 -12.10 -2.46
CA LYS A 75 8.21 -12.06 -3.17
C LYS A 75 7.11 -12.65 -2.30
N ILE A 76 5.99 -11.95 -2.21
CA ILE A 76 4.76 -12.49 -1.61
C ILE A 76 3.87 -13.11 -2.70
N ASP A 77 3.36 -14.31 -2.46
CA ASP A 77 2.46 -14.98 -3.40
C ASP A 77 0.99 -14.58 -3.19
N LYS A 78 0.59 -14.24 -1.96
CA LYS A 78 -0.79 -13.85 -1.64
C LYS A 78 -0.91 -12.33 -1.63
N PHE A 79 -1.52 -11.81 -2.67
CA PHE A 79 -1.95 -10.43 -2.78
C PHE A 79 -3.25 -10.37 -3.59
N ALA A 80 -4.03 -9.32 -3.41
CA ALA A 80 -5.22 -9.06 -4.21
C ALA A 80 -4.91 -7.99 -5.26
N GLU A 81 -5.40 -8.22 -6.48
CA GLU A 81 -5.38 -7.24 -7.57
C GLU A 81 -6.79 -6.85 -7.97
N THR A 82 -7.10 -5.56 -7.90
CA THR A 82 -8.30 -4.98 -8.50
C THR A 82 -7.92 -4.36 -9.83
N LYS A 83 -8.61 -4.78 -10.90
CA LYS A 83 -8.42 -4.22 -12.24
C LYS A 83 -8.95 -2.77 -12.27
N MET A 84 -8.14 -1.86 -12.80
CA MET A 84 -8.50 -0.46 -13.00
C MET A 84 -8.40 -0.10 -14.48
N LEU A 85 -8.93 1.06 -14.84
CA LEU A 85 -8.93 1.56 -16.21
C LEU A 85 -7.67 2.42 -16.47
N ASN A 86 -7.18 2.41 -17.70
CA ASN A 86 -6.03 3.21 -18.11
C ASN A 86 -6.45 4.67 -18.32
N PHE A 87 -5.57 5.62 -18.00
CA PHE A 87 -5.86 7.05 -18.18
C PHE A 87 -5.92 7.46 -19.64
N TYR A 88 -5.10 6.85 -20.50
CA TYR A 88 -4.99 7.24 -21.89
C TYR A 88 -5.61 6.20 -22.82
N SER A 89 -6.24 6.73 -23.88
CA SER A 89 -6.67 6.02 -25.07
C SER A 89 -5.83 6.47 -26.28
N LEU A 90 -6.19 6.04 -27.49
CA LEU A 90 -5.56 6.56 -28.71
C LEU A 90 -5.90 8.04 -28.97
N VAL A 91 -6.97 8.57 -28.38
CA VAL A 91 -7.45 9.95 -28.59
C VAL A 91 -7.07 10.91 -27.46
N GLY A 92 -6.33 10.43 -26.45
CA GLY A 92 -5.91 11.21 -25.28
C GLY A 92 -6.53 10.70 -23.97
N ILE A 93 -6.61 11.60 -22.98
CA ILE A 93 -7.07 11.30 -21.62
C ILE A 93 -8.55 10.89 -21.64
N ASN A 94 -8.87 9.82 -20.92
CA ASN A 94 -10.23 9.35 -20.71
C ASN A 94 -10.71 9.71 -19.30
N PHE A 95 -11.47 10.80 -19.18
CA PHE A 95 -11.99 11.27 -17.89
C PHE A 95 -13.02 10.33 -17.25
N GLN A 96 -13.76 9.55 -18.04
CA GLN A 96 -14.68 8.55 -17.50
C GLN A 96 -13.93 7.41 -16.80
N ASN A 97 -12.77 7.02 -17.34
CA ASN A 97 -11.89 6.05 -16.71
C ASN A 97 -11.38 6.58 -15.36
N ILE A 98 -11.00 7.86 -15.29
CA ILE A 98 -10.57 8.51 -14.04
C ILE A 98 -11.70 8.47 -13.01
N ALA A 99 -12.90 8.95 -13.36
CA ALA A 99 -14.04 8.94 -12.44
C ALA A 99 -14.43 7.53 -11.97
N SER A 100 -14.30 6.53 -12.85
CA SER A 100 -14.54 5.12 -12.50
C SER A 100 -13.47 4.59 -11.55
N ASN A 101 -12.21 4.94 -11.76
CA ASN A 101 -11.11 4.60 -10.86
C ASN A 101 -11.29 5.26 -9.48
N ASP A 102 -11.71 6.53 -9.43
CA ASP A 102 -12.01 7.23 -8.17
C ASP A 102 -13.12 6.53 -7.38
N ALA A 103 -14.15 6.01 -8.06
CA ALA A 103 -15.20 5.22 -7.43
C ALA A 103 -14.66 3.89 -6.85
N LEU A 104 -13.76 3.20 -7.57
CA LEU A 104 -13.11 1.98 -7.09
C LEU A 104 -12.23 2.25 -5.86
N ILE A 105 -11.41 3.30 -5.91
CA ILE A 105 -10.56 3.77 -4.81
C ILE A 105 -11.42 4.11 -3.59
N SER A 106 -12.46 4.92 -3.77
CA SER A 106 -13.38 5.29 -2.70
C SER A 106 -14.04 4.06 -2.07
N SER A 107 -14.47 3.10 -2.89
CA SER A 107 -15.03 1.83 -2.41
C SER A 107 -14.04 1.06 -1.53
N LYS A 108 -12.77 0.97 -1.96
CA LYS A 108 -11.72 0.32 -1.17
C LYS A 108 -11.47 1.04 0.15
N ILE A 109 -11.29 2.37 0.13
CA ILE A 109 -11.06 3.17 1.34
C ILE A 109 -12.22 3.00 2.33
N ASN A 110 -13.46 3.08 1.85
CA ASN A 110 -14.64 2.85 2.70
C ASN A 110 -14.69 1.42 3.27
N GLY A 111 -14.26 0.42 2.51
CA GLY A 111 -14.09 -0.95 3.00
C GLY A 111 -13.08 -1.04 4.14
N MET A 112 -11.90 -0.45 3.95
CA MET A 112 -10.85 -0.37 4.98
C MET A 112 -11.38 0.30 6.26
N VAL A 113 -12.09 1.42 6.13
CA VAL A 113 -12.69 2.15 7.27
C VAL A 113 -13.72 1.30 8.00
N LYS A 114 -14.57 0.55 7.28
CA LYS A 114 -15.53 -0.38 7.88
C LYS A 114 -14.86 -1.52 8.64
N GLU A 115 -13.68 -1.95 8.17
CA GLU A 115 -12.83 -2.94 8.85
C GLU A 115 -12.06 -2.34 10.04
N GLY A 116 -12.27 -1.06 10.37
CA GLY A 116 -11.64 -0.37 11.50
C GLY A 116 -10.30 0.29 11.18
N TRP A 117 -9.84 0.23 9.93
CA TRP A 117 -8.60 0.89 9.52
C TRP A 117 -8.80 2.39 9.31
N LYS A 118 -7.86 3.19 9.77
CA LYS A 118 -7.83 4.63 9.61
C LYS A 118 -6.80 5.02 8.56
N LEU A 119 -7.23 5.72 7.51
CA LEU A 119 -6.31 6.30 6.52
C LEU A 119 -5.52 7.44 7.18
N VAL A 120 -4.19 7.32 7.21
CA VAL A 120 -3.31 8.31 7.88
C VAL A 120 -2.41 9.05 6.92
N HIS A 121 -2.00 8.43 5.82
CA HIS A 121 -1.18 9.08 4.81
C HIS A 121 -1.59 8.67 3.40
N VAL A 122 -1.43 9.61 2.46
CA VAL A 122 -1.53 9.37 1.02
C VAL A 122 -0.27 9.91 0.37
N LEU A 123 0.44 9.07 -0.37
CA LEU A 123 1.70 9.42 -1.03
C LEU A 123 1.54 9.19 -2.53
N GLY A 124 1.67 10.25 -3.32
CA GLY A 124 1.70 10.18 -4.78
C GLY A 124 3.13 10.22 -5.31
N GLY A 125 3.39 9.47 -6.37
CA GLY A 125 4.62 9.49 -7.14
C GLY A 125 4.33 9.34 -8.63
N VAL A 126 5.25 9.84 -9.45
CA VAL A 126 5.19 9.71 -10.91
C VAL A 126 6.51 9.13 -11.36
N GLU A 127 6.44 8.07 -12.14
CA GLU A 127 7.59 7.59 -12.91
C GLU A 127 7.32 7.88 -14.38
N SER A 128 8.24 8.62 -14.99
CA SER A 128 8.31 8.83 -16.44
C SER A 128 9.72 8.48 -16.84
N ASP A 129 9.90 7.45 -17.66
CA ASP A 129 11.20 7.24 -18.26
C ASP A 129 11.38 8.36 -19.32
N GLY A 130 12.43 9.16 -19.14
CA GLY A 130 12.65 10.43 -19.85
C GLY A 130 13.46 10.26 -21.13
N GLY A 131 13.66 9.02 -21.59
CA GLY A 131 14.42 8.71 -22.79
C GLY A 131 13.82 9.31 -24.08
N LYS A 132 14.66 9.50 -25.10
CA LYS A 132 14.18 9.93 -26.42
C LYS A 132 13.18 8.91 -26.98
N GLY A 133 11.94 9.34 -27.16
CA GLY A 133 10.87 8.52 -27.74
C GLY A 133 10.11 7.67 -26.72
N ASP A 134 10.36 7.84 -25.42
CA ASP A 134 9.55 7.15 -24.42
C ASP A 134 8.17 7.83 -24.27
N ASN A 135 7.13 7.00 -24.30
CA ASN A 135 5.73 7.39 -24.08
C ASN A 135 5.12 6.57 -22.92
N ASN A 136 5.98 6.01 -22.07
CA ASN A 136 5.58 5.21 -20.94
C ASN A 136 5.67 6.03 -19.65
N GLY A 137 4.81 5.65 -18.72
CA GLY A 137 4.85 6.18 -17.39
C GLY A 137 3.75 5.58 -16.54
N ILE A 138 3.89 5.79 -15.25
CA ILE A 138 2.91 5.39 -14.27
C ILE A 138 2.73 6.49 -13.22
N PHE A 139 1.49 6.65 -12.79
CA PHE A 139 1.18 7.27 -11.52
C PHE A 139 1.11 6.16 -10.47
N ILE A 140 1.80 6.34 -9.35
CA ILE A 140 1.72 5.42 -8.21
C ILE A 140 1.22 6.19 -6.99
N THR A 141 0.15 5.70 -6.38
CA THR A 141 -0.41 6.27 -5.16
C THR A 141 -0.43 5.20 -4.07
N ARG A 142 0.13 5.51 -2.91
CA ARG A 142 0.10 4.63 -1.72
C ARG A 142 -0.79 5.24 -0.66
N TYR A 143 -1.82 4.50 -0.28
CA TYR A 143 -2.70 4.81 0.84
C TYR A 143 -2.24 4.00 2.05
N ILE A 144 -1.79 4.68 3.10
CA ILE A 144 -1.26 4.07 4.32
C ILE A 144 -2.33 4.16 5.39
N PHE A 145 -2.70 2.99 5.92
CA PHE A 145 -3.69 2.84 6.97
C PHE A 145 -3.03 2.36 8.27
N GLU A 146 -3.58 2.79 9.40
CA GLU A 146 -3.27 2.27 10.74
C GLU A 146 -4.54 1.68 11.40
N ARG A 147 -4.40 0.69 12.27
CA ARG A 147 -5.48 0.24 13.17
C ARG A 147 -4.92 -0.14 14.53
#